data_AF-A0A2D6TJ10-F1
#
_entry.id   AF-A0A2D6TJ10-F1
#
_cell.length_a   1.000
_cell.length_b   1.000
_cell.length_c   1.000
_cell.angle_alpha   90.00
_cell.angle_beta   90.00
_cell.angle_gamma   90.00
#
_symmetry.space_group_name_H-M   'P 1'
#
loop_
_entity.id
_entity.type
_entity.pdbx_description
1 polymer ?
#
loop_
_entity_poly.entity_id
_entity_poly.type
_entity_poly.pdbx_seq_one_letter_code
_entity_poly.pdbx_strand_id
1 'polypeptide(L)' 'QEPKPGMILGLKTPDGRQIPAKITGVTDKEITIDLNHPLAGKSLNFKVKIVED' A
#
# COMPACT_ATOMS: atom_id res chain seq x y z
N GLN A 1 -3.60 20.22 0.12
CA GLN A 1 -3.00 19.71 -1.14
C GLN A 1 -4.08 18.93 -1.87
N GLU A 2 -4.20 19.13 -3.17
CA GLU A 2 -5.09 18.31 -3.99
C GLU A 2 -4.48 16.90 -4.18
N PRO A 3 -5.31 15.85 -4.23
CA PRO A 3 -4.86 14.49 -4.43
C PRO A 3 -4.25 14.32 -5.82
N LYS A 4 -3.14 13.58 -5.89
CA LYS A 4 -2.40 13.31 -7.14
C LYS A 4 -2.02 11.83 -7.22
N PRO A 5 -2.03 11.23 -8.43
CA PRO A 5 -1.47 9.89 -8.63
C PRO A 5 -0.04 9.78 -8.08
N GLY A 6 0.24 8.68 -7.39
CA GLY A 6 1.52 8.42 -6.73
C GLY A 6 1.59 8.83 -5.26
N MET A 7 0.67 9.66 -4.77
CA MET A 7 0.60 9.97 -3.32
C MET A 7 0.25 8.72 -2.51
N ILE A 8 0.85 8.62 -1.32
CA ILE A 8 0.55 7.58 -0.33
C ILE A 8 -0.32 8.17 0.78
N LEU A 9 -1.43 7.50 1.07
CA LEU A 9 -2.35 7.84 2.14
C LEU A 9 -2.25 6.77 3.23
N GLY A 10 -2.27 7.17 4.49
CA GLY A 10 -2.46 6.24 5.61
C GLY A 10 -3.95 6.05 5.87
N LEU A 11 -4.48 4.85 5.65
CA LEU A 11 -5.85 4.51 6.01
C LEU A 11 -5.87 3.84 7.37
N LYS A 12 -6.85 4.19 8.20
CA LYS A 12 -7.08 3.55 9.49
C LYS A 12 -8.10 2.43 9.32
N THR A 13 -7.74 1.22 9.72
CA THR A 13 -8.65 0.07 9.75
C THR A 13 -9.52 0.09 11.01
N PRO A 14 -10.67 -0.61 11.02
CA PRO A 14 -11.57 -0.65 12.19
C PRO A 14 -10.90 -1.15 13.48
N ASP A 15 -9.89 -2.02 13.37
CA ASP A 15 -9.09 -2.52 14.49
C ASP A 15 -7.93 -1.57 14.88
N GLY A 16 -7.87 -0.38 14.28
CA GLY A 16 -6.97 0.70 14.68
C GLY A 16 -5.59 0.70 14.01
N ARG A 17 -5.28 -0.28 13.15
CA ARG A 17 -4.02 -0.30 12.39
C ARG A 17 -4.03 0.77 11.31
N GLN A 18 -2.84 1.19 10.89
CA GLN A 18 -2.66 2.03 9.71
C GLN A 18 -2.09 1.20 8.56
N ILE A 19 -2.69 1.31 7.39
CA ILE A 19 -2.21 0.68 6.15
C ILE A 19 -1.99 1.74 5.07
N PRO A 20 -0.93 1.62 4.25
CA PRO A 20 -0.71 2.53 3.14
C PRO A 20 -1.64 2.21 1.97
N ALA A 21 -2.19 3.26 1.35
CA ALA A 21 -2.93 3.21 0.10
C ALA A 21 -2.28 4.15 -0.91
N LYS A 22 -2.10 3.70 -2.16
CA LYS A 22 -1.52 4.54 -3.22
C LYS A 22 -2.62 5.09 -4.12
N ILE A 23 -2.62 6.39 -4.38
CA ILE A 23 -3.51 6.95 -5.41
C ILE A 23 -3.00 6.52 -6.79
N THR A 24 -3.86 5.88 -7.58
CA THR A 24 -3.55 5.44 -8.96
C THR A 24 -4.25 6.29 -10.01
N GLY A 25 -5.36 6.95 -9.66
CA GLY A 25 -6.10 7.81 -10.57
C GLY A 25 -6.88 8.88 -9.82
N VAL A 26 -7.03 10.04 -10.44
CA VAL A 26 -7.84 11.17 -9.95
C VAL A 26 -8.65 11.69 -11.13
N THR A 27 -9.96 11.85 -10.91
CA THR A 27 -10.90 12.49 -11.82
C THR A 27 -11.65 13.60 -11.07
N ASP A 28 -12.49 14.36 -11.75
CA ASP A 28 -13.29 15.41 -11.13
C ASP A 28 -14.26 14.90 -10.05
N LYS A 29 -14.61 13.61 -10.09
CA LYS A 29 -15.62 13.01 -9.20
C LYS A 29 -15.07 11.96 -8.26
N GLU A 30 -14.00 11.28 -8.65
CA GLU A 30 -13.55 10.05 -8.01
C GLU A 30 -12.03 9.94 -7.94
N ILE A 31 -11.56 9.24 -6.90
CA ILE A 31 -10.17 8.87 -6.70
C ILE A 31 -10.09 7.35 -6.66
N THR A 32 -9.21 6.79 -7.49
CA THR A 32 -8.90 5.35 -7.46
C THR A 32 -7.67 5.13 -6.58
N ILE A 33 -7.78 4.16 -5.66
CA ILE A 33 -6.71 3.80 -4.74
C ILE A 33 -6.33 2.33 -4.88
N ASP A 34 -5.05 2.04 -4.70
CA ASP A 34 -4.48 0.70 -4.64
C ASP A 34 -4.07 0.37 -3.20
N LEU A 35 -4.60 -0.74 -2.69
CA LEU A 35 -4.33 -1.29 -1.36
C LEU A 35 -3.46 -2.55 -1.40
N ASN A 36 -2.99 -2.94 -2.58
CA ASN A 36 -2.08 -4.07 -2.69
C ASN A 36 -0.77 -3.78 -1.93
N HIS A 37 -0.24 -4.81 -1.30
CA HIS A 37 1.09 -4.75 -0.71
C HIS A 37 2.11 -4.35 -1.80
N PRO A 38 3.17 -3.57 -1.50
CA PRO A 38 4.18 -3.15 -2.50
C PRO A 38 4.87 -4.29 -3.25
N LEU A 39 4.80 -5.51 -2.71
CA LEU A 39 5.37 -6.73 -3.29
C LEU A 39 4.35 -7.64 -4.00
N ALA A 40 3.08 -7.24 -4.08
CA ALA A 40 2.05 -8.01 -4.78
C ALA A 40 2.45 -8.25 -6.25
N GLY A 41 2.29 -9.48 -6.71
CA GLY A 41 2.64 -9.89 -8.08
C GLY A 41 4.16 -10.00 -8.35
N LYS A 42 5.03 -9.78 -7.36
CA LYS A 42 6.48 -9.95 -7.53
C LYS A 42 6.92 -11.36 -7.14
N SER A 43 7.79 -11.97 -7.94
CA SER A 43 8.56 -13.14 -7.50
C SER A 43 9.57 -12.70 -6.45
N LEU A 44 9.51 -13.32 -5.27
CA LEU A 44 10.37 -12.97 -4.15
C LEU A 44 11.44 -14.04 -3.97
N ASN A 45 12.71 -13.63 -4.01
CA ASN A 45 13.85 -14.51 -3.80
C ASN A 45 14.45 -14.21 -2.42
N PHE A 46 14.37 -15.18 -1.51
CA PHE A 46 14.87 -15.03 -0.14
C PHE A 46 16.02 -16.02 0.11
N LYS A 47 17.05 -15.54 0.81
CA LYS A 47 18.05 -16.39 1.47
C LYS A 47 17.83 -16.27 2.97
N VAL A 48 17.38 -17.35 3.60
CA VAL A 48 17.00 -17.36 5.02
C VAL A 48 17.97 -18.25 5.79
N LYS A 49 18.24 -17.90 7.05
CA LYS A 49 18.97 -18.72 8.01
C LYS A 49 18.08 -18.95 9.23
N ILE A 50 17.98 -20.20 9.69
CA ILE A 50 17.29 -20.51 10.95
C ILE A 50 18.18 -20.08 12.11
N VAL A 51 17.60 -19.37 13.07
CA VAL A 51 18.24 -18.97 14.33
C VAL A 51 17.62 -19.79 15.47
N GLU A 52 18.43 -20.11 16.48
CA GLU A 52 17.97 -20.73 17.73
C GLU A 52 17.69 -19.63 18.77
N ASP A 53 16.79 -19.91 19.72
CA ASP A 53 16.27 -18.96 20.72
C ASP A 53 17.30 -18.52 21.77
#